data_AF-A0A023G5X2-F1
#
_entry.id   AF-A0A023G5X2-F1
#
_cell.length_a   1.000
_cell.length_b   1.000
_cell.length_c   1.000
_cell.angle_alpha   90.00
_cell.angle_beta   90.00
_cell.angle_gamma   90.00
#
_symmetry.space_group_name_H-M   'P 1'
#
loop_
_entity.id
_entity.type
_entity.pdbx_description
1 polymer ?
#
loop_
_entity_poly.entity_id
_entity_poly.type
_entity_poly.pdbx_seq_one_letter_code
_entity_poly.pdbx_strand_id
1 'polypeptide(L)'
;MSAGPLEQLCSPTSLERDRGYQEAQRYLTAAKGADVTVFEAAVLSLLGNDKTTWESKIGALLGAKAIVEHRRSTRQPSNEQFDENVASACLSLIADPNVSVRVEAGHVLGTLCAVDGVKLYEKHHKELVHLIEVYLENDPSECGSIKDDGRREDSMSQDGSSAAKVLLNTVGWRHLETSIKCLQAVVDGCGASFEGFVDHNFIELLSKTAQHVSRFVRETTFCVISSLVSCCSVSGSKSPFSPNRFGHDISRFLAIGLADNWSQVRLAASEATRKFLLSFTERERELFFPELLPQMCLNRYYTADGVRIYSQETWRRIAKTEGKELVQRHIASVVDYY
;
A
#
# COMPACT_ATOMS: atom_id res chain seq x y z
N MET A 1 -1.05 -36.54 13.31
CA MET A 1 0.35 -36.38 12.88
C MET A 1 0.70 -34.91 13.03
N SER A 2 1.91 -34.62 13.50
CA SER A 2 2.27 -33.39 14.23
C SER A 2 2.12 -32.10 13.43
N ALA A 3 1.72 -31.04 14.12
CA ALA A 3 1.79 -29.64 13.71
C ALA A 3 3.24 -29.11 13.53
N GLY A 4 4.16 -29.96 13.07
CA GLY A 4 5.59 -29.68 12.96
C GLY A 4 5.91 -28.46 12.11
N PRO A 5 5.25 -28.23 10.95
CA PRO A 5 5.42 -27.00 10.19
C PRO A 5 4.96 -25.76 10.97
N LEU A 6 3.89 -25.88 11.77
CA LEU A 6 3.35 -24.76 12.54
C LEU A 6 4.28 -24.34 13.69
N GLU A 7 4.95 -25.31 14.33
CA GLU A 7 5.97 -25.02 15.34
C GLU A 7 7.15 -24.23 14.74
N GLN A 8 7.61 -24.60 13.54
CA GLN A 8 8.66 -23.87 12.83
C GLN A 8 8.21 -22.47 12.40
N LEU A 9 6.96 -22.33 11.96
CA LEU A 9 6.36 -21.03 11.62
C LEU A 9 6.31 -20.08 12.82
N CYS A 10 6.20 -20.58 14.04
CA CYS A 10 6.18 -19.79 15.27
C CYS A 10 7.59 -19.51 15.84
N SER A 11 8.66 -19.86 15.11
CA SER A 11 10.03 -19.67 15.58
C SER A 11 10.37 -18.19 15.82
N PRO A 12 11.23 -17.88 16.82
CA PRO A 12 11.79 -16.54 16.99
C PRO A 12 12.68 -16.09 15.84
N THR A 13 13.30 -17.00 15.09
CA THR A 13 14.22 -16.63 14.02
C THR A 13 13.51 -16.54 12.66
N SER A 14 13.75 -15.46 11.92
CA SER A 14 13.12 -15.27 10.59
C SER A 14 13.47 -16.38 9.62
N LEU A 15 14.73 -16.85 9.65
CA LEU A 15 15.20 -17.92 8.78
C LEU A 15 14.44 -19.23 9.01
N GLU A 16 14.11 -19.57 10.26
CA GLU A 16 13.33 -20.77 10.56
C GLU A 16 11.86 -20.60 10.19
N ARG A 17 11.30 -19.40 10.32
CA ARG A 17 9.94 -19.12 9.83
C ARG A 17 9.85 -19.26 8.31
N ASP A 18 10.84 -18.76 7.58
CA ASP A 18 10.89 -18.88 6.11
C ASP A 18 10.99 -20.36 5.68
N ARG A 19 11.78 -21.16 6.40
CA ARG A 19 11.84 -22.62 6.21
C ARG A 19 10.52 -23.28 6.57
N GLY A 20 9.92 -22.90 7.70
CA GLY A 20 8.62 -23.39 8.15
C GLY A 20 7.51 -23.11 7.13
N TYR A 21 7.56 -21.97 6.44
CA TYR A 21 6.64 -21.63 5.37
C TYR A 21 6.77 -22.58 4.16
N GLN A 22 8.00 -22.84 3.74
CA GLN A 22 8.26 -23.80 2.66
C GLN A 22 7.83 -25.22 3.03
N GLU A 23 8.08 -25.64 4.27
CA GLU A 23 7.63 -26.93 4.78
C GLU A 23 6.10 -27.00 4.93
N ALA A 24 5.43 -25.92 5.32
CA ALA A 24 3.97 -25.84 5.34
C ALA A 24 3.38 -25.99 3.93
N GLN A 25 3.94 -25.33 2.92
CA GLN A 25 3.50 -25.47 1.53
C GLN A 25 3.69 -26.91 1.02
N ARG A 26 4.84 -27.55 1.34
CA ARG A 26 5.10 -28.96 1.01
C ARG A 26 4.12 -29.90 1.70
N TYR A 27 3.89 -29.67 2.99
CA TYR A 27 2.96 -30.44 3.79
C TYR A 27 1.55 -30.37 3.20
N LEU A 28 1.04 -29.16 2.92
CA LEU A 28 -0.29 -28.97 2.33
C LEU A 28 -0.43 -29.66 0.96
N THR A 29 0.63 -29.67 0.15
CA THR A 29 0.64 -30.36 -1.15
C THR A 29 0.56 -31.89 -1.02
N ALA A 30 1.14 -32.45 0.03
CA ALA A 30 1.17 -33.90 0.27
C ALA A 30 0.04 -34.40 1.20
N ALA A 31 -0.60 -33.49 1.94
CA ALA A 31 -1.60 -33.79 2.95
C ALA A 31 -2.93 -34.26 2.34
N LYS A 32 -3.65 -35.10 3.08
CA LYS A 32 -5.05 -35.45 2.76
C LYS A 32 -6.00 -34.39 3.34
N GLY A 33 -7.23 -34.33 2.85
CA GLY A 33 -8.22 -33.32 3.28
C GLY A 33 -8.39 -33.22 4.81
N ALA A 34 -8.43 -34.35 5.53
CA ALA A 34 -8.54 -34.34 7.00
C ALA A 34 -7.33 -33.71 7.70
N ASP A 35 -6.12 -33.91 7.17
CA ASP A 35 -4.89 -33.32 7.71
C ASP A 35 -4.85 -31.80 7.46
N VAL A 36 -5.36 -31.34 6.32
CA VAL A 36 -5.53 -29.91 6.01
C VAL A 36 -6.50 -29.26 6.99
N THR A 37 -7.65 -29.88 7.27
CA THR A 37 -8.62 -29.35 8.25
C THR A 37 -8.04 -29.26 9.66
N VAL A 38 -7.22 -30.23 10.08
CA VAL A 38 -6.52 -30.16 11.38
C VAL A 38 -5.52 -29.00 11.40
N PHE A 39 -4.80 -28.77 10.30
CA PHE A 39 -3.87 -27.66 10.18
C PHE A 39 -4.60 -26.30 10.19
N GLU A 40 -5.72 -26.18 9.47
CA GLU A 40 -6.61 -25.01 9.51
C GLU A 40 -7.09 -24.70 10.94
N ALA A 41 -7.57 -25.71 11.66
CA ALA A 41 -8.04 -25.54 13.04
C ALA A 41 -6.91 -25.08 13.98
N ALA A 42 -5.69 -25.61 13.80
CA ALA A 42 -4.53 -25.21 14.59
C ALA A 42 -4.13 -23.74 14.32
N VAL A 43 -4.15 -23.31 13.05
CA VAL A 43 -3.89 -21.92 12.65
C VAL A 43 -4.94 -20.98 13.25
N LEU A 44 -6.24 -21.31 13.13
CA LEU A 44 -7.31 -20.49 13.70
C LEU A 44 -7.21 -20.40 15.24
N SER A 45 -6.85 -21.50 15.90
CA SER A 45 -6.64 -21.50 17.36
C SER A 45 -5.51 -20.57 17.80
N LEU A 46 -4.47 -20.39 16.98
CA LEU A 46 -3.39 -19.44 17.28
C LEU A 46 -3.80 -18.00 16.99
N LEU A 47 -4.49 -17.75 15.88
CA LEU A 47 -4.99 -16.41 15.53
C LEU A 47 -5.99 -15.88 16.56
N GLY A 48 -6.84 -16.74 17.12
CA GLY A 48 -7.84 -16.34 18.12
C GLY A 48 -7.31 -16.20 19.55
N ASN A 49 -6.02 -16.40 19.80
CA ASN A 49 -5.44 -16.33 21.14
C ASN A 49 -4.67 -15.02 21.35
N ASP A 50 -5.29 -14.07 22.05
CA ASP A 50 -4.73 -12.74 22.32
C ASP A 50 -3.44 -12.75 23.17
N LYS A 51 -3.15 -13.85 23.85
CA LYS A 51 -1.95 -14.00 24.71
C LYS A 51 -0.74 -14.56 23.96
N THR A 52 -0.85 -14.78 22.65
CA THR A 52 0.25 -15.27 21.82
C THR A 52 1.33 -14.22 21.63
N THR A 53 2.58 -14.67 21.51
CA THR A 53 3.69 -13.77 21.18
C THR A 53 3.57 -13.29 19.74
N TRP A 54 4.22 -12.19 19.38
CA TRP A 54 4.18 -11.67 18.01
C TRP A 54 4.75 -12.67 17.00
N GLU A 55 5.71 -13.50 17.40
CA GLU A 55 6.25 -14.61 16.61
C GLU A 55 5.18 -15.65 16.28
N SER A 56 4.39 -16.05 17.27
CA SER A 56 3.28 -16.99 17.08
C SER A 56 2.17 -16.39 16.21
N LYS A 57 1.90 -15.08 16.33
CA LYS A 57 0.95 -14.38 15.45
C LYS A 57 1.42 -14.40 13.99
N ILE A 58 2.70 -14.08 13.73
CA ILE A 58 3.29 -14.20 12.39
C ILE A 58 3.23 -15.64 11.89
N GLY A 59 3.57 -16.61 12.73
CA GLY A 59 3.51 -18.02 12.36
C GLY A 59 2.11 -18.47 11.94
N ALA A 60 1.08 -18.02 12.67
CA ALA A 60 -0.31 -18.28 12.34
C ALA A 60 -0.73 -17.59 11.04
N LEU A 61 -0.33 -16.32 10.82
CA LEU A 61 -0.58 -15.59 9.57
C LEU A 61 0.07 -16.27 8.36
N LEU A 62 1.34 -16.68 8.48
CA LEU A 62 2.06 -17.43 7.45
C LEU A 62 1.40 -18.79 7.17
N GLY A 63 0.92 -19.48 8.22
CA GLY A 63 0.13 -20.70 8.08
C GLY A 63 -1.16 -20.48 7.30
N ALA A 64 -1.91 -19.43 7.64
CA ALA A 64 -3.13 -19.04 6.93
C ALA A 64 -2.84 -18.71 5.46
N LYS A 65 -1.79 -17.94 5.18
CA LYS A 65 -1.34 -17.63 3.82
C LYS A 65 -1.04 -18.90 3.01
N ALA A 66 -0.29 -19.83 3.58
CA ALA A 66 0.06 -21.10 2.92
C ALA A 66 -1.19 -21.91 2.58
N ILE A 67 -2.19 -21.95 3.47
CA ILE A 67 -3.48 -22.62 3.24
C ILE A 67 -4.24 -21.97 2.08
N VAL A 68 -4.34 -20.65 2.06
CA VAL A 68 -5.05 -19.90 1.00
C VAL A 68 -4.35 -20.08 -0.35
N GLU A 69 -3.02 -19.96 -0.40
CA GLU A 69 -2.23 -20.19 -1.61
C GLU A 69 -2.36 -21.63 -2.13
N HIS A 70 -2.35 -22.61 -1.23
CA HIS A 70 -2.54 -24.01 -1.58
C HIS A 70 -3.91 -24.24 -2.22
N ARG A 71 -4.99 -23.75 -1.60
CA ARG A 71 -6.36 -23.84 -2.16
C ARG A 71 -6.46 -23.18 -3.53
N ARG A 72 -5.84 -22.01 -3.70
CA ARG A 72 -5.75 -21.31 -4.99
C ARG A 72 -5.05 -22.16 -6.05
N SER A 73 -3.88 -22.71 -5.71
CA SER A 73 -3.05 -23.51 -6.65
C SER A 73 -3.73 -24.81 -7.08
N THR A 74 -4.48 -25.43 -6.18
CA THR A 74 -5.20 -26.69 -6.41
C THR A 74 -6.63 -26.49 -6.93
N ARG A 75 -7.08 -25.23 -7.11
CA ARG A 75 -8.44 -24.86 -7.52
C ARG A 75 -9.52 -25.46 -6.62
N GLN A 76 -9.22 -25.62 -5.34
CA GLN A 76 -10.22 -26.01 -4.36
C GLN A 76 -11.19 -24.84 -4.11
N PRO A 77 -12.47 -25.12 -3.79
CA PRO A 77 -13.41 -24.07 -3.41
C PRO A 77 -12.91 -23.32 -2.17
N SER A 78 -13.32 -22.05 -2.07
CA SER A 78 -13.14 -21.26 -0.85
C SER A 78 -13.78 -21.97 0.35
N ASN A 79 -13.15 -21.81 1.51
CA ASN A 79 -13.70 -22.23 2.79
C ASN A 79 -14.15 -20.95 3.47
N GLU A 80 -15.36 -20.49 3.11
CA GLU A 80 -15.88 -19.17 3.49
C GLU A 80 -15.78 -18.92 5.00
N GLN A 81 -15.99 -19.95 5.83
CA GLN A 81 -15.88 -19.83 7.28
C GLN A 81 -14.43 -19.61 7.75
N PHE A 82 -13.47 -20.33 7.16
CA PHE A 82 -12.05 -20.12 7.46
C PHE A 82 -11.59 -18.75 6.96
N ASP A 83 -11.94 -18.39 5.72
CA ASP A 83 -11.55 -17.13 5.08
C ASP A 83 -12.07 -15.92 5.85
N GLU A 84 -13.32 -15.98 6.32
CA GLU A 84 -13.91 -14.95 7.16
C GLU A 84 -13.21 -14.81 8.52
N ASN A 85 -12.93 -15.93 9.19
CA ASN A 85 -12.26 -15.92 10.49
C ASN A 85 -10.84 -15.36 10.38
N VAL A 86 -10.10 -15.74 9.33
CA VAL A 86 -8.76 -15.20 9.07
C VAL A 86 -8.85 -13.71 8.73
N ALA A 87 -9.81 -13.27 7.92
CA ALA A 87 -9.97 -11.86 7.57
C ALA A 87 -10.24 -11.00 8.81
N SER A 88 -11.17 -11.41 9.67
CA SER A 88 -11.49 -10.72 10.92
C SER A 88 -10.28 -10.64 11.86
N ALA A 89 -9.52 -11.74 11.98
CA ALA A 89 -8.27 -11.74 12.75
C ALA A 89 -7.23 -10.78 12.16
N CYS A 90 -7.08 -10.75 10.82
CA CYS A 90 -6.13 -9.86 10.16
C CYS A 90 -6.48 -8.38 10.39
N LEU A 91 -7.77 -7.99 10.31
CA LEU A 91 -8.20 -6.62 10.58
C LEU A 91 -7.83 -6.16 11.99
N SER A 92 -8.03 -7.03 12.97
CA SER A 92 -7.59 -6.78 14.36
C SER A 92 -6.07 -6.63 14.46
N LEU A 93 -5.32 -7.44 13.71
CA LEU A 93 -3.85 -7.45 13.71
C LEU A 93 -3.21 -6.32 12.91
N ILE A 94 -3.95 -5.57 12.08
CA ILE A 94 -3.47 -4.34 11.44
C ILE A 94 -3.22 -3.24 12.49
N ALA A 95 -3.80 -3.33 13.68
CA ALA A 95 -3.50 -2.44 14.80
C ALA A 95 -2.45 -3.01 15.78
N ASP A 96 -1.79 -4.13 15.46
CA ASP A 96 -0.82 -4.76 16.36
C ASP A 96 0.42 -3.87 16.59
N PRO A 97 0.96 -3.79 17.82
CA PRO A 97 2.17 -3.01 18.10
C PRO A 97 3.38 -3.38 17.23
N ASN A 98 3.49 -4.66 16.84
CA ASN A 98 4.59 -5.16 16.03
C ASN A 98 4.36 -4.91 14.53
N VAL A 99 5.26 -4.16 13.91
CA VAL A 99 5.20 -3.80 12.48
C VAL A 99 5.16 -5.02 11.55
N SER A 100 5.89 -6.08 11.89
CA SER A 100 5.95 -7.30 11.08
C SER A 100 4.62 -8.05 11.11
N VAL A 101 3.91 -8.05 12.25
CA VAL A 101 2.56 -8.61 12.36
C VAL A 101 1.59 -7.83 11.47
N ARG A 102 1.59 -6.49 11.53
CA ARG A 102 0.73 -5.64 10.71
C ARG A 102 0.95 -5.87 9.20
N VAL A 103 2.20 -5.92 8.78
CA VAL A 103 2.57 -6.13 7.37
C VAL A 103 2.13 -7.52 6.90
N GLU A 104 2.38 -8.58 7.69
CA GLU A 104 1.97 -9.93 7.29
C GLU A 104 0.44 -10.08 7.30
N ALA A 105 -0.28 -9.44 8.23
CA ALA A 105 -1.75 -9.42 8.23
C ALA A 105 -2.31 -8.80 6.94
N GLY A 106 -1.70 -7.70 6.47
CA GLY A 106 -2.04 -7.10 5.18
C GLY A 106 -1.73 -8.02 3.99
N HIS A 107 -0.61 -8.74 4.01
CA HIS A 107 -0.30 -9.73 2.98
C HIS A 107 -1.32 -10.88 2.94
N VAL A 108 -1.75 -11.39 4.11
CA VAL A 108 -2.78 -12.42 4.19
C VAL A 108 -4.11 -11.94 3.63
N LEU A 109 -4.55 -10.72 3.97
CA LEU A 109 -5.76 -10.12 3.40
C LEU A 109 -5.67 -9.96 1.88
N GLY A 110 -4.52 -9.53 1.35
CA GLY A 110 -4.26 -9.49 -0.08
C GLY A 110 -4.35 -10.88 -0.73
N THR A 111 -3.75 -11.90 -0.10
CA THR A 111 -3.83 -13.29 -0.58
C THR A 111 -5.25 -13.83 -0.57
N LEU A 112 -6.05 -13.52 0.45
CA LEU A 112 -7.48 -13.87 0.50
C LEU A 112 -8.26 -13.19 -0.63
N CYS A 113 -8.04 -11.89 -0.84
CA CYS A 113 -8.64 -11.14 -1.95
C CYS A 113 -8.24 -11.69 -3.32
N ALA A 114 -7.05 -12.30 -3.44
CA ALA A 114 -6.62 -12.96 -4.67
C ALA A 114 -7.34 -14.29 -4.97
N VAL A 115 -8.06 -14.85 -3.99
CA VAL A 115 -8.88 -16.06 -4.13
C VAL A 115 -10.36 -15.70 -4.28
N ASP A 116 -10.89 -14.88 -3.37
CA ASP A 116 -12.32 -14.55 -3.31
C ASP A 116 -12.69 -13.28 -4.07
N GLY A 117 -11.70 -12.63 -4.68
CA GLY A 117 -11.86 -11.37 -5.41
C GLY A 117 -12.27 -10.24 -4.47
N VAL A 118 -13.30 -9.50 -4.87
CA VAL A 118 -13.79 -8.35 -4.09
C VAL A 118 -14.79 -8.72 -3.00
N LYS A 119 -15.30 -9.95 -2.94
CA LYS A 119 -16.36 -10.31 -1.98
C LYS A 119 -15.93 -10.05 -0.53
N LEU A 120 -14.72 -10.48 -0.20
CA LEU A 120 -14.16 -10.28 1.13
C LEU A 120 -13.88 -8.80 1.40
N TYR A 121 -13.35 -8.09 0.40
CA TYR A 121 -13.13 -6.65 0.51
C TYR A 121 -14.44 -5.88 0.71
N GLU A 122 -15.49 -6.19 -0.05
CA GLU A 122 -16.80 -5.55 0.05
C GLU A 122 -17.38 -5.64 1.47
N LYS A 123 -17.13 -6.75 2.16
CA LYS A 123 -17.57 -6.96 3.53
C LYS A 123 -16.78 -6.13 4.56
N HIS A 124 -15.46 -6.02 4.37
CA HIS A 124 -14.54 -5.49 5.38
C HIS A 124 -13.89 -4.13 5.04
N HIS A 125 -14.09 -3.61 3.83
CA HIS A 125 -13.41 -2.39 3.35
C HIS A 125 -13.68 -1.17 4.23
N LYS A 126 -14.90 -1.05 4.77
CA LYS A 126 -15.27 0.08 5.63
C LYS A 126 -14.42 0.13 6.89
N GLU A 127 -14.10 -1.03 7.47
CA GLU A 127 -13.26 -1.11 8.66
C GLU A 127 -11.80 -0.74 8.32
N LEU A 128 -11.26 -1.27 7.22
CA LEU A 128 -9.91 -0.93 6.77
C LEU A 128 -9.77 0.57 6.43
N VAL A 129 -10.73 1.13 5.70
CA VAL A 129 -10.74 2.56 5.35
C VAL A 129 -10.88 3.42 6.60
N HIS A 130 -11.81 3.05 7.50
CA HIS A 130 -11.99 3.77 8.77
C HIS A 130 -10.71 3.77 9.62
N LEU A 131 -9.97 2.66 9.69
CA LEU A 131 -8.67 2.62 10.37
C LEU A 131 -7.68 3.62 9.77
N ILE A 132 -7.59 3.69 8.44
CA ILE A 132 -6.71 4.65 7.75
C ILE A 132 -7.15 6.09 8.07
N GLU A 133 -8.45 6.39 8.00
CA GLU A 133 -9.00 7.70 8.33
C GLU A 133 -8.73 8.10 9.78
N VAL A 134 -8.95 7.19 10.73
CA VAL A 134 -8.66 7.42 12.15
C VAL A 134 -7.18 7.73 12.37
N TYR A 135 -6.26 7.00 11.73
CA TYR A 135 -4.83 7.29 11.86
C TYR A 135 -4.39 8.57 11.13
N LEU A 136 -5.15 9.00 10.13
CA LEU A 136 -4.94 10.24 9.40
C LEU A 136 -5.46 11.45 10.20
N GLU A 137 -6.60 11.33 10.89
CA GLU A 137 -7.19 12.39 11.72
C GLU A 137 -6.49 12.55 13.07
N ASN A 138 -6.04 11.43 13.66
CA ASN A 138 -5.21 11.46 14.86
C ASN A 138 -3.74 11.81 14.54
N ASP A 139 -3.48 12.35 13.34
CA ASP A 139 -2.19 12.90 12.98
C ASP A 139 -1.89 14.12 13.87
N PRO A 140 -0.85 14.08 14.72
CA PRO A 140 -0.46 15.20 15.57
C PRO A 140 -0.01 16.45 14.79
N SER A 141 0.05 16.39 13.46
CA SER A 141 0.36 17.51 12.57
C SER A 141 -0.62 18.68 12.65
N GLU A 142 -1.86 18.50 13.14
CA GLU A 142 -2.76 19.65 13.40
C GLU A 142 -2.29 20.53 14.58
N CYS A 143 -1.36 20.06 15.41
CA CYS A 143 -0.78 20.84 16.51
C CYS A 143 0.38 21.76 16.07
N GLY A 144 0.75 21.73 14.78
CA GLY A 144 1.92 22.40 14.22
C GLY A 144 1.67 23.70 13.45
N SER A 145 0.43 24.22 13.43
CA SER A 145 0.22 25.60 12.99
C SER A 145 0.72 26.54 14.08
N ILE A 146 2.01 26.87 14.05
CA ILE A 146 2.54 28.06 14.72
C ILE A 146 1.87 29.25 14.04
N LYS A 147 0.68 29.62 14.53
CA LYS A 147 0.28 31.02 14.50
C LYS A 147 1.30 31.73 15.36
N ASP A 148 2.17 32.48 14.70
CA ASP A 148 2.98 33.53 15.30
C ASP A 148 2.00 34.55 15.90
N ASP A 149 1.50 34.28 17.10
CA ASP A 149 0.78 35.25 17.90
C ASP A 149 1.67 35.57 19.10
N GLY A 150 2.48 36.61 18.91
CA GLY A 150 3.41 37.10 19.90
C GLY A 150 2.67 37.58 21.15
N ARG A 151 2.46 36.70 22.13
CA ARG A 151 2.07 37.07 23.50
C ARG A 151 2.72 36.16 24.55
N ARG A 152 3.79 36.72 25.12
CA ARG A 152 4.26 36.68 26.52
C ARG A 152 4.11 35.36 27.29
N GLU A 153 5.29 34.81 27.59
CA GLU A 153 5.59 33.87 28.66
C GLU A 153 4.96 34.33 29.99
N ASP A 154 4.23 33.43 30.64
CA ASP A 154 4.43 33.14 32.06
C ASP A 154 3.72 31.83 32.45
N SER A 155 4.35 31.13 33.38
CA SER A 155 3.92 29.96 34.17
C SER A 155 4.37 28.56 33.71
N MET A 156 5.28 28.03 34.53
CA MET A 156 5.91 26.71 34.47
C MET A 156 4.91 25.57 34.66
N SER A 157 5.04 24.52 33.85
CA SER A 157 4.82 23.13 34.29
C SER A 157 5.75 22.19 33.51
N GLN A 158 6.37 21.28 34.25
CA GLN A 158 7.50 20.43 33.87
C GLN A 158 7.28 19.58 32.61
N ASP A 159 8.02 19.96 31.56
CA ASP A 159 9.06 19.17 30.89
C ASP A 159 8.84 17.63 30.79
N GLY A 160 7.87 17.23 29.98
CA GLY A 160 7.97 16.00 29.21
C GLY A 160 8.71 16.32 27.91
N SER A 161 9.99 15.96 27.85
CA SER A 161 10.93 16.17 26.73
C SER A 161 10.23 16.22 25.37
N SER A 162 10.52 17.27 24.59
CA SER A 162 10.12 17.41 23.18
C SER A 162 10.28 16.10 22.38
N ALA A 163 11.31 15.30 22.70
CA ALA A 163 11.51 13.99 22.09
C ALA A 163 10.44 12.94 22.46
N ALA A 164 9.93 12.92 23.69
CA ALA A 164 8.86 12.01 24.11
C ALA A 164 7.52 12.34 23.42
N LYS A 165 7.22 13.64 23.25
CA LYS A 165 6.07 14.09 22.45
C LYS A 165 6.24 13.75 20.97
N VAL A 166 7.43 13.97 20.39
CA VAL A 166 7.75 13.55 19.01
C VAL A 166 7.65 12.02 18.86
N LEU A 167 8.11 11.23 19.82
CA LEU A 167 8.01 9.77 19.79
C LEU A 167 6.57 9.28 19.85
N LEU A 168 5.74 9.82 20.75
CA LEU A 168 4.30 9.55 20.81
C LEU A 168 3.59 9.95 19.51
N ASN A 169 3.97 11.11 18.95
CA ASN A 169 3.43 11.62 17.70
C ASN A 169 3.76 10.71 16.49
N THR A 170 4.90 10.02 16.50
CA THR A 170 5.23 9.05 15.44
C THR A 170 4.49 7.72 15.55
N VAL A 171 3.83 7.42 16.67
CA VAL A 171 3.12 6.14 16.86
C VAL A 171 1.92 6.03 15.91
N GLY A 172 1.14 7.10 15.75
CA GLY A 172 0.02 7.13 14.79
C GLY A 172 0.47 6.90 13.34
N TRP A 173 1.58 7.53 12.94
CA TRP A 173 2.13 7.39 11.58
C TRP A 173 2.57 5.96 11.25
N ARG A 174 3.10 5.22 12.24
CA ARG A 174 3.56 3.83 12.04
C ARG A 174 2.42 2.87 11.71
N HIS A 175 1.22 3.15 12.20
CA HIS A 175 0.04 2.35 11.89
C HIS A 175 -0.56 2.78 10.55
N LEU A 176 -0.55 4.08 10.25
CA LEU A 176 -1.00 4.63 8.96
C LEU A 176 -0.21 4.03 7.78
N GLU A 177 1.12 4.05 7.83
CA GLU A 177 1.97 3.49 6.77
C GLU A 177 1.63 2.01 6.50
N THR A 178 1.58 1.18 7.54
CA THR A 178 1.29 -0.25 7.39
C THR A 178 -0.16 -0.50 6.95
N SER A 179 -1.11 0.36 7.34
CA SER A 179 -2.51 0.25 6.91
C SER A 179 -2.65 0.58 5.42
N ILE A 180 -1.94 1.58 4.93
CA ILE A 180 -1.87 1.90 3.49
C ILE A 180 -1.16 0.77 2.73
N LYS A 181 -0.13 0.15 3.33
CA LYS A 181 0.53 -1.03 2.74
C LYS A 181 -0.38 -2.25 2.71
N CYS A 182 -1.24 -2.44 3.70
CA CYS A 182 -2.31 -3.43 3.67
C CYS A 182 -3.29 -3.15 2.53
N LEU A 183 -3.71 -1.89 2.37
CA LEU A 183 -4.54 -1.48 1.24
C LEU A 183 -3.88 -1.80 -0.11
N GLN A 184 -2.57 -1.58 -0.24
CA GLN A 184 -1.82 -1.99 -1.44
C GLN A 184 -1.97 -3.49 -1.73
N ALA A 185 -1.72 -4.33 -0.71
CA ALA A 185 -1.81 -5.79 -0.85
C ALA A 185 -3.22 -6.25 -1.24
N VAL A 186 -4.26 -5.59 -0.70
CA VAL A 186 -5.66 -5.84 -1.06
C VAL A 186 -5.96 -5.44 -2.51
N VAL A 187 -5.51 -4.27 -2.95
CA VAL A 187 -5.64 -3.83 -4.36
C VAL A 187 -4.97 -4.82 -5.32
N ASP A 188 -3.75 -5.24 -5.00
CA ASP A 188 -3.00 -6.23 -5.80
C ASP A 188 -3.73 -7.58 -5.81
N GLY A 189 -4.31 -7.98 -4.69
CA GLY A 189 -5.10 -9.21 -4.55
C GLY A 189 -6.38 -9.19 -5.39
N CYS A 190 -7.19 -8.14 -5.29
CA CYS A 190 -8.44 -8.01 -6.05
C CYS A 190 -8.21 -7.86 -7.56
N GLY A 191 -7.06 -7.31 -7.98
CA GLY A 191 -6.75 -7.06 -9.38
C GLY A 191 -7.77 -6.12 -10.03
N ALA A 192 -8.14 -6.38 -11.29
CA ALA A 192 -9.09 -5.57 -12.05
C ALA A 192 -10.48 -5.47 -11.42
N SER A 193 -10.86 -6.43 -10.58
CA SER A 193 -12.14 -6.41 -9.89
C SER A 193 -12.25 -5.24 -8.90
N PHE A 194 -11.13 -4.67 -8.47
CA PHE A 194 -11.08 -3.53 -7.54
C PHE A 194 -11.67 -2.24 -8.14
N GLU A 195 -11.85 -2.15 -9.46
CA GLU A 195 -12.31 -0.95 -10.16
C GLU A 195 -13.58 -0.33 -9.56
N GLY A 196 -14.52 -1.16 -9.10
CA GLY A 196 -15.79 -0.72 -8.51
C GLY A 196 -15.66 0.05 -7.19
N PHE A 197 -14.51 -0.05 -6.51
CA PHE A 197 -14.22 0.63 -5.25
C PHE A 197 -13.38 1.90 -5.42
N VAL A 198 -12.98 2.23 -6.65
CA VAL A 198 -12.31 3.49 -6.96
C VAL A 198 -13.39 4.58 -7.11
N ASP A 199 -13.81 5.13 -5.98
CA ASP A 199 -14.78 6.22 -5.88
C ASP A 199 -14.13 7.54 -5.43
N HIS A 200 -14.94 8.60 -5.29
CA HIS A 200 -14.44 9.90 -4.87
C HIS A 200 -13.83 9.89 -3.47
N ASN A 201 -14.43 9.17 -2.52
CA ASN A 201 -13.93 9.11 -1.14
C ASN A 201 -12.57 8.44 -1.10
N PHE A 202 -12.40 7.38 -1.87
CA PHE A 202 -11.13 6.68 -2.03
C PHE A 202 -10.05 7.57 -2.65
N ILE A 203 -10.38 8.33 -3.69
CA ILE A 203 -9.47 9.30 -4.32
C ILE A 203 -9.10 10.44 -3.36
N GLU A 204 -10.05 10.92 -2.56
CA GLU A 204 -9.80 11.93 -1.53
C GLU A 204 -8.87 11.39 -0.43
N LEU A 205 -9.08 10.15 0.02
CA LEU A 205 -8.20 9.48 0.98
C LEU A 205 -6.75 9.44 0.47
N LEU A 206 -6.54 8.99 -0.78
CA LEU A 206 -5.22 8.97 -1.41
C LEU A 206 -4.63 10.38 -1.53
N SER A 207 -5.45 11.39 -1.82
CA SER A 207 -5.00 12.78 -1.89
C SER A 207 -4.40 13.27 -0.57
N LYS A 208 -5.08 12.96 0.54
CA LYS A 208 -4.62 13.33 1.88
C LYS A 208 -3.34 12.58 2.25
N THR A 209 -3.27 11.26 2.00
CA THR A 209 -2.07 10.48 2.34
C THR A 209 -0.87 10.79 1.44
N ALA A 210 -1.08 11.17 0.18
CA ALA A 210 -0.01 11.58 -0.75
C ALA A 210 0.65 12.91 -0.35
N GLN A 211 -0.03 13.73 0.46
CA GLN A 211 0.46 15.03 0.96
C GLN A 211 0.83 15.00 2.45
N HIS A 212 0.76 13.83 3.08
CA HIS A 212 1.02 13.66 4.51
C HIS A 212 2.46 14.03 4.88
N VAL A 213 2.71 14.52 6.10
CA VAL A 213 4.04 15.00 6.53
C VAL A 213 5.12 13.90 6.53
N SER A 214 4.72 12.66 6.84
CA SER A 214 5.62 11.49 6.83
C SER A 214 5.94 11.04 5.41
N ARG A 215 7.23 11.04 5.06
CA ARG A 215 7.73 10.54 3.76
C ARG A 215 7.35 9.08 3.49
N PHE A 216 7.27 8.25 4.53
CA PHE A 216 6.95 6.82 4.38
C PHE A 216 5.47 6.60 4.00
N VAL A 217 4.58 7.44 4.54
CA VAL A 217 3.15 7.45 4.18
C VAL A 217 2.97 7.89 2.73
N ARG A 218 3.67 8.96 2.32
CA ARG A 218 3.63 9.44 0.93
C ARG A 218 4.19 8.40 -0.05
N GLU A 219 5.37 7.84 0.23
CA GLU A 219 6.00 6.78 -0.57
C GLU A 219 5.04 5.60 -0.76
N THR A 220 4.49 5.06 0.33
CA THR A 220 3.55 3.94 0.29
C THR A 220 2.26 4.30 -0.47
N THR A 221 1.78 5.55 -0.37
CA THR A 221 0.63 6.02 -1.14
C THR A 221 0.91 5.96 -2.65
N PHE A 222 2.10 6.37 -3.10
CA PHE A 222 2.47 6.24 -4.52
C PHE A 222 2.64 4.78 -4.96
N CYS A 223 3.06 3.89 -4.06
CA CYS A 223 3.02 2.44 -4.32
C CYS A 223 1.58 1.94 -4.52
N VAL A 224 0.62 2.38 -3.69
CA VAL A 224 -0.82 2.09 -3.87
C VAL A 224 -1.34 2.63 -5.20
N ILE A 225 -1.04 3.87 -5.56
CA ILE A 225 -1.43 4.45 -6.87
C ILE A 225 -0.85 3.62 -8.02
N SER A 226 0.41 3.20 -7.92
CA SER A 226 1.06 2.31 -8.90
C SER A 226 0.34 0.96 -9.03
N SER A 227 -0.07 0.35 -7.91
CA SER A 227 -0.86 -0.89 -7.88
C SER A 227 -2.25 -0.68 -8.48
N LEU A 228 -2.95 0.38 -8.11
CA LEU A 228 -4.27 0.73 -8.64
C LEU A 228 -4.25 0.89 -10.15
N VAL A 229 -3.30 1.64 -10.69
CA VAL A 229 -3.11 1.79 -12.14
C VAL A 229 -2.81 0.45 -12.79
N SER A 230 -1.97 -0.39 -12.19
CA SER A 230 -1.62 -1.70 -12.76
C SER A 230 -2.84 -2.63 -12.80
N CYS A 231 -3.70 -2.58 -11.79
CA CYS A 231 -4.86 -3.44 -11.64
C CYS A 231 -6.09 -2.94 -12.41
N CYS A 232 -6.37 -1.64 -12.37
CA CYS A 232 -7.63 -1.05 -12.86
C CYS A 232 -7.50 -0.32 -14.20
N SER A 233 -6.30 -0.16 -14.76
CA SER A 233 -6.15 0.41 -16.11
C SER A 233 -6.39 -0.64 -17.19
N VAL A 234 -7.65 -1.04 -17.37
CA VAL A 234 -8.07 -1.76 -18.58
C VAL A 234 -8.11 -0.74 -19.73
N SER A 235 -7.41 -1.02 -20.83
CA SER A 235 -7.32 -0.11 -21.98
C SER A 235 -8.70 0.32 -22.49
N GLY A 236 -9.00 1.62 -22.42
CA GLY A 236 -10.19 2.24 -23.00
C GLY A 236 -11.00 3.14 -22.04
N SER A 237 -12.16 3.60 -22.52
CA SER A 237 -13.03 4.59 -21.86
C SER A 237 -13.69 4.14 -20.56
N LYS A 238 -13.49 2.88 -20.14
CA LYS A 238 -14.06 2.34 -18.90
C LYS A 238 -13.15 2.54 -17.68
N SER A 239 -11.84 2.70 -17.88
CA SER A 239 -10.89 2.89 -16.80
C SER A 239 -11.33 4.02 -15.83
N PRO A 240 -11.22 3.81 -14.51
CA PRO A 240 -11.49 4.84 -13.52
C PRO A 240 -10.54 6.04 -13.65
N PHE A 241 -9.42 5.83 -14.32
CA PHE A 241 -8.38 6.82 -14.58
C PHE A 241 -8.50 7.48 -15.95
N SER A 242 -9.59 7.23 -16.68
CA SER A 242 -9.88 7.97 -17.91
C SER A 242 -9.96 9.49 -17.64
N PRO A 243 -9.67 10.34 -18.65
CA PRO A 243 -9.70 11.80 -18.50
C PRO A 243 -11.03 12.35 -17.98
N ASN A 244 -12.15 11.69 -18.31
CA ASN A 244 -13.50 12.10 -17.91
C ASN A 244 -13.91 11.59 -16.50
N ARG A 245 -13.00 10.91 -15.80
CA ARG A 245 -13.19 10.41 -14.43
C ARG A 245 -12.05 10.94 -13.54
N PHE A 246 -11.29 10.06 -12.89
CA PHE A 246 -10.26 10.44 -11.92
C PHE A 246 -8.87 10.60 -12.54
N GLY A 247 -8.74 10.60 -13.88
CA GLY A 247 -7.45 10.71 -14.56
C GLY A 247 -6.67 11.98 -14.19
N HIS A 248 -7.35 13.14 -14.16
CA HIS A 248 -6.73 14.41 -13.77
C HIS A 248 -6.46 14.50 -12.25
N ASP A 249 -7.22 13.80 -11.41
CA ASP A 249 -6.91 13.73 -9.97
C ASP A 249 -5.61 12.97 -9.75
N ILE A 250 -5.47 11.81 -10.38
CA ILE A 250 -4.26 10.99 -10.32
C ILE A 250 -3.07 11.75 -10.93
N SER A 251 -3.21 12.42 -12.08
CA SER A 251 -2.11 13.19 -12.69
C SER A 251 -1.60 14.29 -11.75
N ARG A 252 -2.49 14.99 -11.05
CA ARG A 252 -2.12 16.01 -10.05
C ARG A 252 -1.39 15.40 -8.85
N PHE A 253 -1.84 14.25 -8.35
CA PHE A 253 -1.15 13.57 -7.24
C PHE A 253 0.25 13.12 -7.63
N LEU A 254 0.37 12.53 -8.83
CA LEU A 254 1.65 12.12 -9.40
C LEU A 254 2.60 13.32 -9.56
N ALA A 255 2.12 14.47 -10.03
CA ALA A 255 2.90 15.68 -10.14
C ALA A 255 3.47 16.13 -8.79
N ILE A 256 2.67 16.08 -7.71
CA ILE A 256 3.13 16.36 -6.33
C ILE A 256 4.27 15.40 -5.94
N GLY A 257 4.09 14.09 -6.16
CA GLY A 257 5.11 13.09 -5.84
C GLY A 257 6.40 13.23 -6.64
N LEU A 258 6.31 13.58 -7.93
CA LEU A 258 7.48 13.85 -8.78
C LEU A 258 8.26 15.08 -8.30
N ALA A 259 7.60 16.03 -7.62
CA ALA A 259 8.20 17.22 -7.03
C ALA A 259 8.70 17.02 -5.59
N ASP A 260 8.45 15.87 -4.94
CA ASP A 260 8.69 15.63 -3.51
C ASP A 260 10.15 15.79 -3.07
N ASN A 261 10.43 16.39 -1.92
CA ASN A 261 11.81 16.59 -1.46
C ASN A 261 12.61 15.29 -1.20
N TRP A 262 11.97 14.15 -1.01
CA TRP A 262 12.63 12.86 -0.78
C TRP A 262 12.78 12.04 -2.05
N SER A 263 13.99 11.55 -2.30
CA SER A 263 14.29 10.74 -3.50
C SER A 263 13.49 9.45 -3.56
N GLN A 264 13.18 8.82 -2.43
CA GLN A 264 12.36 7.61 -2.37
C GLN A 264 10.92 7.88 -2.83
N VAL A 265 10.31 8.98 -2.36
CA VAL A 265 8.95 9.38 -2.74
C VAL A 265 8.92 9.74 -4.23
N ARG A 266 9.91 10.51 -4.73
CA ARG A 266 10.03 10.81 -6.17
C ARG A 266 10.15 9.55 -7.02
N LEU A 267 10.91 8.55 -6.56
CA LEU A 267 11.07 7.29 -7.29
C LEU A 267 9.74 6.53 -7.36
N ALA A 268 9.04 6.36 -6.23
CA ALA A 268 7.73 5.71 -6.20
C ALA A 268 6.69 6.44 -7.08
N ALA A 269 6.67 7.77 -7.03
CA ALA A 269 5.82 8.59 -7.91
C ALA A 269 6.23 8.47 -9.38
N SER A 270 7.52 8.37 -9.69
CA SER A 270 8.02 8.15 -11.06
C SER A 270 7.59 6.78 -11.61
N GLU A 271 7.60 5.76 -10.77
CA GLU A 271 7.11 4.42 -11.12
C GLU A 271 5.60 4.42 -11.42
N ALA A 272 4.82 5.03 -10.54
CA ALA A 272 3.38 5.20 -10.71
C ALA A 272 3.08 6.03 -11.98
N THR A 273 3.80 7.11 -12.21
CA THR A 273 3.64 7.99 -13.40
C THR A 273 3.91 7.24 -14.70
N ARG A 274 5.00 6.46 -14.75
CA ARG A 274 5.31 5.65 -15.94
C ARG A 274 4.17 4.67 -16.22
N LYS A 275 3.71 3.92 -15.22
CA LYS A 275 2.60 2.98 -15.37
C LYS A 275 1.32 3.67 -15.84
N PHE A 276 1.00 4.82 -15.25
CA PHE A 276 -0.16 5.62 -15.57
C PHE A 276 -0.14 6.03 -17.04
N LEU A 277 0.90 6.72 -17.47
CA LEU A 277 1.02 7.17 -18.86
C LEU A 277 1.04 5.98 -19.84
N LEU A 278 1.78 4.91 -19.54
CA LEU A 278 1.84 3.74 -20.42
C LEU A 278 0.51 2.97 -20.53
N SER A 279 -0.44 3.20 -19.62
CA SER A 279 -1.78 2.60 -19.70
C SER A 279 -2.71 3.27 -20.72
N PHE A 280 -2.32 4.42 -21.25
CA PHE A 280 -3.08 5.18 -22.26
C PHE A 280 -2.42 5.11 -23.64
N THR A 281 -3.21 5.38 -24.69
CA THR A 281 -2.68 5.67 -26.03
C THR A 281 -1.89 6.97 -26.05
N GLU A 282 -1.03 7.17 -27.04
CA GLU A 282 -0.22 8.40 -27.14
C GLU A 282 -1.07 9.67 -27.15
N ARG A 283 -2.20 9.64 -27.86
CA ARG A 283 -3.13 10.77 -27.92
C ARG A 283 -3.79 11.08 -26.58
N GLU A 284 -4.15 10.04 -25.80
CA GLU A 284 -4.76 10.23 -24.48
C GLU A 284 -3.75 10.75 -23.45
N ARG A 285 -2.47 10.33 -23.54
CA ARG A 285 -1.40 10.83 -22.66
C ARG A 285 -1.23 12.35 -22.75
N GLU A 286 -1.46 12.93 -23.93
CA GLU A 286 -1.34 14.37 -24.15
C GLU A 286 -2.23 15.21 -23.23
N LEU A 287 -3.34 14.65 -22.76
CA LEU A 287 -4.26 15.31 -21.85
C LEU A 287 -3.67 15.51 -20.44
N PHE A 288 -2.69 14.69 -20.06
CA PHE A 288 -2.07 14.72 -18.72
C PHE A 288 -0.66 15.34 -18.71
N PHE A 289 -0.11 15.69 -19.88
CA PHE A 289 1.20 16.32 -19.97
C PHE A 289 1.28 17.72 -19.37
N PRO A 290 0.25 18.58 -19.42
CA PRO A 290 0.31 19.88 -18.75
C PRO A 290 0.68 19.77 -17.27
N GLU A 291 0.17 18.75 -16.56
CA GLU A 291 0.47 18.57 -15.13
C GLU A 291 1.79 17.82 -14.86
N LEU A 292 2.15 16.84 -15.71
CA LEU A 292 3.23 15.87 -15.42
C LEU A 292 4.56 16.18 -16.10
N LEU A 293 4.51 16.80 -17.28
CA LEU A 293 5.70 16.98 -18.12
C LEU A 293 6.79 17.83 -17.45
N PRO A 294 6.48 18.94 -16.72
CA PRO A 294 7.51 19.77 -16.12
C PRO A 294 8.40 19.01 -15.11
N GLN A 295 7.80 18.25 -14.20
CA GLN A 295 8.50 17.47 -13.18
C GLN A 295 9.23 16.27 -13.81
N MET A 296 8.64 15.64 -14.83
CA MET A 296 9.31 14.58 -15.61
C MET A 296 10.58 15.08 -16.29
N CYS A 297 10.55 16.30 -16.84
CA CYS A 297 11.74 16.95 -17.42
C CYS A 297 12.82 17.16 -16.37
N LEU A 298 12.47 17.71 -15.20
CA LEU A 298 13.41 17.97 -14.11
C LEU A 298 14.06 16.69 -13.60
N ASN A 299 13.26 15.64 -13.38
CA ASN A 299 13.73 14.42 -12.73
C ASN A 299 14.76 13.63 -13.57
N ARG A 300 14.86 13.90 -14.88
CA ARG A 300 15.94 13.37 -15.76
C ARG A 300 17.34 13.84 -15.39
N TYR A 301 17.43 14.91 -14.60
CA TYR A 301 18.67 15.53 -14.16
C TYR A 301 18.79 15.55 -12.63
N TYR A 302 17.93 14.80 -11.93
CA TYR A 302 17.93 14.74 -10.48
C TYR A 302 19.24 14.17 -9.93
N THR A 303 19.64 14.60 -8.73
CA THR A 303 20.94 14.25 -8.14
C THR A 303 21.03 12.79 -7.72
N ALA A 304 19.92 12.18 -7.27
CA ALA A 304 19.89 10.77 -6.91
C ALA A 304 19.82 9.88 -8.17
N ASP A 305 20.82 9.02 -8.35
CA ASP A 305 20.97 8.15 -9.53
C ASP A 305 19.75 7.28 -9.82
N GLY A 306 19.11 6.73 -8.77
CA GLY A 306 17.91 5.91 -8.93
C GLY A 306 16.77 6.67 -9.64
N VAL A 307 16.46 7.88 -9.17
CA VAL A 307 15.42 8.74 -9.78
C VAL A 307 15.84 9.16 -11.18
N ARG A 308 17.11 9.55 -11.36
CA ARG A 308 17.64 10.03 -12.63
C ARG A 308 17.58 8.97 -13.73
N ILE A 309 18.13 7.79 -13.46
CA ILE A 309 18.16 6.66 -14.40
C ILE A 309 16.74 6.23 -14.74
N TYR A 310 15.87 6.10 -13.73
CA TYR A 310 14.47 5.74 -13.95
C TYR A 310 13.74 6.79 -14.80
N SER A 311 13.95 8.07 -14.53
CA SER A 311 13.29 9.16 -15.26
C SER A 311 13.77 9.26 -16.71
N GLN A 312 15.06 9.04 -16.97
CA GLN A 312 15.61 8.99 -18.33
C GLN A 312 15.04 7.81 -19.13
N GLU A 313 14.89 6.64 -18.50
CA GLU A 313 14.21 5.49 -19.09
C GLU A 313 12.73 5.78 -19.37
N THR A 314 12.02 6.40 -18.42
CA THR A 314 10.62 6.82 -18.61
C THR A 314 10.49 7.78 -19.79
N TRP A 315 11.36 8.80 -19.85
CA TRP A 315 11.37 9.79 -20.91
C TRP A 315 11.54 9.14 -22.28
N ARG A 316 12.49 8.21 -22.42
CA ARG A 316 12.72 7.49 -23.68
C ARG A 316 11.51 6.67 -24.11
N ARG A 317 10.74 6.09 -23.17
CA ARG A 317 9.52 5.32 -23.49
C ARG A 317 8.34 6.21 -23.87
N ILE A 318 8.19 7.35 -23.19
CA ILE A 318 7.04 8.25 -23.37
C ILE A 318 7.25 9.23 -24.52
N ALA A 319 8.37 9.96 -24.51
CA ALA A 319 8.66 11.00 -25.50
C ALA A 319 9.34 10.45 -26.77
N LYS A 320 9.95 9.25 -26.70
CA LYS A 320 10.66 8.63 -27.82
C LYS A 320 11.67 9.60 -28.44
N THR A 321 11.48 9.97 -29.70
CA THR A 321 12.31 10.91 -30.47
C THR A 321 11.78 12.34 -30.47
N GLU A 322 10.59 12.58 -29.93
CA GLU A 322 9.84 13.86 -30.03
C GLU A 322 9.93 14.71 -28.76
N GLY A 323 10.96 14.48 -27.94
CA GLY A 323 11.05 15.13 -26.63
C GLY A 323 11.12 16.66 -26.70
N LYS A 324 11.73 17.22 -27.75
CA LYS A 324 11.81 18.67 -27.92
C LYS A 324 10.45 19.26 -28.30
N GLU A 325 9.79 18.64 -29.26
CA GLU A 325 8.48 19.01 -29.78
C GLU A 325 7.43 18.92 -28.67
N LEU A 326 7.53 17.88 -27.84
CA LEU A 326 6.65 17.69 -26.69
C LEU A 326 6.79 18.84 -25.68
N VAL A 327 8.01 19.21 -25.30
CA VAL A 327 8.26 20.34 -24.39
C VAL A 327 7.80 21.65 -25.02
N GLN A 328 8.04 21.86 -26.32
CA GLN A 328 7.61 23.07 -27.02
C GLN A 328 6.08 23.23 -27.00
N ARG A 329 5.32 22.14 -27.20
CA ARG A 329 3.85 22.18 -27.15
C ARG A 329 3.30 22.56 -25.77
N HIS A 330 4.00 22.18 -24.70
CA HIS A 330 3.60 22.44 -23.32
C HIS A 330 4.50 23.48 -22.63
N ILE A 331 5.12 24.37 -23.41
CA ILE A 331 6.18 25.25 -22.90
C ILE A 331 5.70 26.17 -21.77
N ALA A 332 4.44 26.62 -21.81
CA ALA A 332 3.87 27.46 -20.76
C ALA A 332 3.90 26.74 -19.40
N SER A 333 3.33 25.53 -19.32
CA SER A 333 3.32 24.72 -18.10
C SER A 333 4.73 24.36 -17.61
N VAL A 334 5.67 24.17 -18.53
CA VAL A 334 7.07 23.91 -18.18
C VAL A 334 7.70 25.15 -17.58
N VAL A 335 7.58 26.32 -18.22
CA VAL A 335 8.13 27.58 -17.72
C VAL A 335 7.52 27.98 -16.38
N ASP A 336 6.21 27.83 -16.20
CA ASP A 336 5.54 28.19 -14.94
C ASP A 336 6.01 27.36 -13.73
N TYR A 337 6.52 26.15 -13.97
CA TYR A 337 7.04 25.26 -12.93
C TYR A 337 8.50 25.55 -12.54
N TYR A 338 9.31 26.08 -13.45
CA TYR A 338 10.77 26.30 -13.27
C TYR A 338 11.08 27.71 -12.75
#